data_AF-A0A7X9NJR1-F1
#
_entry.id   AF-A0A7X9NJR1-F1
#
_cell.length_a   1.000
_cell.length_b   1.000
_cell.length_c   1.000
_cell.angle_alpha   90.00
_cell.angle_beta   90.00
_cell.angle_gamma   90.00
#
_symmetry.space_group_name_H-M   'P 1'
#
loop_
_entity.id
_entity.type
_entity.pdbx_description
1 polymer ?
#
loop_
_entity_poly.entity_id
_entity_poly.type
_entity_poly.pdbx_seq_one_letter_code
_entity_poly.pdbx_strand_id
1 'polypeptide(L)'
;IKLERHFGSAYSYEGICQRLMDNLSISKSKPETSIPHFKLTAPLSRYRRYTGLSARFLIYTCRVQNSAQAKPLSDAQIEFIYKEDLYKLRQISQEARLLCTHHIETSEQLFSFQDKAQRILERRLQARRHLRYQLRAKHRSPTEKETIHEQIQHLNVDIYRLRKEVELCEDIA
;
A
#
# COMPACT_ATOMS: atom_id res chain seq x y z
N ILE A 1 50.77 21.31 -28.30
CA ILE A 1 49.93 20.33 -27.55
C ILE A 1 49.11 19.52 -28.58
N LYS A 2 48.95 18.20 -28.44
CA LYS A 2 48.27 17.36 -29.47
C LYS A 2 46.82 17.79 -29.73
N LEU A 3 46.11 18.23 -28.69
CA LEU A 3 44.70 18.62 -28.75
C LEU A 3 44.45 19.79 -29.71
N GLU A 4 45.26 20.84 -29.65
CA GLU A 4 45.12 22.03 -30.52
C GLU A 4 45.32 21.69 -32.01
N ARG A 5 46.22 20.76 -32.33
CA ARG A 5 46.45 20.32 -33.71
C ARG A 5 45.26 19.56 -34.31
N HIS A 6 44.56 18.78 -33.48
CA HIS A 6 43.44 17.94 -33.93
C HIS A 6 42.08 18.64 -33.86
N PHE A 7 41.90 19.57 -32.92
CA PHE A 7 40.59 20.18 -32.62
C PHE A 7 40.56 21.71 -32.80
N GLY A 8 41.67 22.30 -33.29
CA GLY A 8 41.78 23.73 -33.57
C GLY A 8 42.11 24.59 -32.36
N SER A 9 42.23 25.90 -32.61
CA SER A 9 42.64 26.92 -31.62
C SER A 9 41.73 27.01 -30.40
N ALA A 10 40.48 26.55 -30.50
CA ALA A 10 39.54 26.49 -29.40
C ALA A 10 39.93 25.50 -28.29
N TYR A 11 40.85 24.56 -28.59
CA TYR A 11 41.44 23.61 -27.63
C TYR A 11 42.91 23.93 -27.32
N SER A 12 43.33 25.17 -27.61
CA SER A 12 44.56 25.74 -27.06
C SER A 12 44.41 25.93 -25.55
N TYR A 13 45.53 26.03 -24.84
CA TYR A 13 45.54 26.21 -23.38
C TYR A 13 44.68 27.41 -22.96
N GLU A 14 44.83 28.54 -23.63
CA GLU A 14 44.05 29.75 -23.38
C GLU A 14 42.56 29.58 -23.67
N GLY A 15 42.20 28.89 -24.76
CA GLY A 15 40.81 28.61 -25.11
C GLY A 15 40.11 27.68 -24.13
N ILE A 16 40.83 26.71 -23.57
CA ILE A 16 40.32 25.83 -22.50
C ILE A 16 40.15 26.63 -21.21
N CYS A 17 41.13 27.48 -20.85
CA CYS A 17 41.04 28.34 -19.66
C CYS A 17 39.85 29.31 -19.74
N GLN A 18 39.64 29.97 -20.89
CA GLN A 18 38.48 30.85 -21.11
C GLN A 18 37.17 30.08 -20.96
N ARG A 19 37.04 28.91 -21.59
CA ARG A 19 35.84 28.07 -21.45
C ARG A 19 35.58 27.62 -20.02
N LEU A 20 36.62 27.30 -19.26
CA LEU A 20 36.47 26.93 -17.85
C LEU A 20 35.96 28.12 -17.02
N MET A 21 36.48 29.33 -17.28
CA MET A 21 36.00 30.56 -16.65
C MET A 21 34.55 30.87 -17.02
N ASP A 22 34.18 30.69 -18.29
CA ASP A 22 32.81 30.89 -18.77
C ASP A 22 31.84 29.85 -18.16
N ASN A 23 32.23 28.57 -18.08
CA ASN A 23 31.39 27.51 -17.51
C ASN A 23 31.24 27.59 -15.98
N LEU A 24 32.17 28.21 -15.27
CA LEU A 24 32.06 28.43 -13.82
C LEU A 24 30.88 29.36 -13.45
N SER A 25 30.38 30.15 -14.41
CA SER A 25 29.25 31.07 -14.21
C SER A 25 27.87 30.42 -14.24
N ILE A 26 27.77 29.10 -14.49
CA ILE A 26 26.53 28.34 -14.27
C ILE A 26 26.34 28.25 -12.75
N SER A 27 25.75 29.31 -12.21
CA SER A 27 25.21 29.40 -10.87
C SER A 27 24.56 28.07 -10.54
N LYS A 28 25.11 27.38 -9.53
CA LYS A 28 24.39 26.34 -8.81
C LYS A 28 23.25 27.05 -8.08
N SER A 29 22.22 27.49 -8.80
CA SER A 29 20.96 27.81 -8.16
C SER A 29 20.52 26.50 -7.51
N LYS A 30 20.69 26.43 -6.20
CA LYS A 30 20.05 25.37 -5.43
C LYS A 30 18.56 25.54 -5.78
N PRO A 31 17.88 24.51 -6.31
CA PRO A 31 16.44 24.60 -6.42
C PRO A 31 15.96 24.93 -5.01
N GLU A 32 15.24 26.03 -4.85
CA GLU A 32 14.58 26.34 -3.59
C GLU A 32 13.70 25.15 -3.28
N THR A 33 14.15 24.29 -2.36
CA THR A 33 13.36 23.17 -1.90
C THR A 33 12.22 23.77 -1.10
N SER A 34 11.12 24.07 -1.78
CA SER A 34 9.84 24.37 -1.15
C SER A 34 9.45 23.13 -0.38
N ILE A 35 9.84 23.08 0.90
CA ILE A 35 9.36 22.06 1.83
C ILE A 35 7.85 22.32 1.94
N PRO A 36 6.98 21.40 1.51
CA PRO A 36 5.54 21.62 1.61
C PRO A 36 5.17 21.76 3.09
N HIS A 37 4.74 22.97 3.46
CA HIS A 37 4.22 23.23 4.80
C HIS A 37 2.73 22.89 4.83
N PHE A 38 2.39 21.77 5.48
CA PHE A 38 1.00 21.40 5.72
C PHE A 38 0.48 22.13 6.95
N LYS A 39 -0.54 22.97 6.79
CA LYS A 39 -1.25 23.60 7.91
C LYS A 39 -2.20 22.59 8.55
N LEU A 40 -1.96 22.24 9.80
CA LEU A 40 -2.88 21.43 10.61
C LEU A 40 -4.07 22.30 11.04
N THR A 41 -5.27 21.98 10.56
CA THR A 41 -6.50 22.74 10.84
C THR A 41 -7.20 22.35 12.14
N ALA A 42 -6.74 21.30 12.84
CA ALA A 42 -7.37 20.81 14.08
C ALA A 42 -6.40 20.83 15.28
N PRO A 43 -6.90 20.86 16.53
CA PRO A 43 -6.05 20.85 17.72
C PRO A 43 -5.28 19.53 17.87
N LEU A 44 -3.96 19.63 18.11
CA LEU A 44 -3.03 18.49 18.28
C LEU A 44 -3.51 17.44 19.32
N SER A 45 -4.32 17.86 20.30
CA SER A 45 -4.89 16.99 21.34
C SER A 45 -5.93 15.99 20.81
N ARG A 46 -6.55 16.23 19.66
CA ARG A 46 -7.48 15.30 19.00
C ARG A 46 -6.79 14.25 18.11
N TYR A 47 -5.48 14.38 17.88
CA TYR A 47 -4.77 13.46 17.02
C TYR A 47 -4.33 12.24 17.83
N ARG A 48 -4.76 11.05 17.39
CA ARG A 48 -4.29 9.78 17.92
C ARG A 48 -2.78 9.71 17.71
N ARG A 49 -2.02 9.59 18.80
CA ARG A 49 -0.57 9.36 18.74
C ARG A 49 -0.37 7.92 18.25
N TYR A 50 0.05 7.77 17.00
CA TYR A 50 0.48 6.47 16.49
C TYR A 50 1.86 6.17 17.06
N THR A 51 2.02 4.97 17.60
CA THR A 51 3.29 4.45 18.12
C THR A 51 3.60 3.10 17.47
N GLY A 52 4.79 2.56 17.74
CA GLY A 52 5.15 1.20 17.33
C GLY A 52 5.07 0.96 15.82
N LEU A 53 4.51 -0.20 15.45
CA LEU A 53 4.34 -0.64 14.06
C LEU A 53 3.43 0.31 13.27
N SER A 54 2.35 0.80 13.89
CA SER A 54 1.41 1.73 13.26
C SER A 54 2.08 3.03 12.82
N ALA A 55 2.95 3.59 13.68
CA ALA A 55 3.71 4.80 13.34
C ALA A 55 4.69 4.56 12.18
N ARG A 56 5.41 3.44 12.23
CA ARG A 56 6.41 3.07 11.20
C ARG A 56 5.76 2.85 9.84
N PHE A 57 4.63 2.13 9.80
CA PHE A 57 3.87 1.91 8.58
C PHE A 57 3.35 3.24 8.00
N LEU A 58 2.84 4.14 8.85
CA LEU A 58 2.41 5.47 8.40
C LEU A 58 3.57 6.22 7.75
N ILE A 59 4.75 6.28 8.39
CA ILE A 59 5.94 6.89 7.81
C ILE A 59 6.31 6.27 6.46
N TYR A 60 6.29 4.93 6.36
CA TYR A 60 6.51 4.21 5.11
C TYR A 60 5.52 4.66 4.02
N THR A 61 4.22 4.65 4.32
CA THR A 61 3.19 5.04 3.35
C THR A 61 3.34 6.48 2.88
N CYS A 62 3.66 7.42 3.77
CA CYS A 62 3.93 8.82 3.38
C CYS A 62 5.15 8.93 2.46
N ARG A 63 6.23 8.21 2.74
CA ARG A 63 7.43 8.19 1.88
C ARG A 63 7.11 7.63 0.49
N VAL A 64 6.37 6.52 0.43
CA VAL A 64 5.98 5.88 -0.84
C VAL A 64 4.97 6.74 -1.61
N GLN A 65 3.97 7.31 -0.96
CA GLN A 65 2.96 8.16 -1.60
C GLN A 65 3.57 9.43 -2.21
N ASN A 66 4.58 10.01 -1.55
CA ASN A 66 5.30 11.15 -2.10
C ASN A 66 6.06 10.80 -3.40
N SER A 67 6.46 9.55 -3.59
CA SER A 67 7.01 9.05 -4.86
C SER A 67 5.95 8.55 -5.86
N ALA A 68 4.74 8.25 -5.38
CA ALA A 68 3.66 7.58 -6.12
C ALA A 68 2.64 8.54 -6.74
N GLN A 69 3.07 9.73 -7.18
CA GLN A 69 2.25 10.54 -8.11
C GLN A 69 2.10 9.85 -9.49
N ALA A 70 2.82 8.75 -9.73
CA ALA A 70 2.70 7.90 -10.90
C ALA A 70 1.49 6.95 -10.78
N LYS A 71 0.75 6.77 -11.89
CA LYS A 71 -0.32 5.78 -12.01
C LYS A 71 0.24 4.36 -11.73
N PRO A 72 -0.53 3.47 -11.08
CA PRO A 72 -0.07 2.09 -10.89
C PRO A 72 0.22 1.44 -12.25
N LEU A 73 1.41 0.86 -12.38
CA LEU A 73 1.79 0.12 -13.58
C LEU A 73 0.90 -1.13 -13.70
N SER A 74 0.54 -1.48 -14.93
CA SER A 74 -0.14 -2.75 -15.20
C SER A 74 0.81 -3.91 -14.96
N ASP A 75 0.32 -5.03 -14.44
CA ASP A 75 1.13 -6.26 -14.25
C ASP A 75 1.72 -6.79 -15.57
N ALA A 76 1.15 -6.40 -16.72
CA ALA A 76 1.71 -6.69 -18.04
C ALA A 76 2.93 -5.82 -18.42
N GLN A 77 3.06 -4.64 -17.81
CA GLN A 77 4.17 -3.69 -18.05
C GLN A 77 5.36 -3.95 -17.13
N ILE A 78 5.14 -4.69 -16.04
CA ILE A 78 6.18 -5.03 -15.07
C ILE A 78 7.01 -6.18 -15.63
N GLU A 79 8.33 -5.98 -15.70
CA GLU A 79 9.28 -7.02 -16.08
C GLU A 79 9.24 -8.19 -15.08
N PHE A 80 9.38 -9.42 -15.59
CA PHE A 80 9.25 -10.65 -14.80
C PHE A 80 10.11 -10.62 -13.52
N ILE A 81 11.34 -10.12 -13.61
CA ILE A 81 12.30 -10.04 -12.51
C ILE A 81 11.71 -9.29 -11.30
N TYR A 82 10.92 -8.24 -11.53
CA TYR A 82 10.34 -7.43 -10.45
C TYR A 82 9.00 -7.96 -9.94
N LYS A 83 8.36 -8.91 -10.63
CA LYS A 83 7.01 -9.36 -10.27
C LYS A 83 6.96 -10.03 -8.90
N GLU A 84 7.92 -10.90 -8.61
CA GLU A 84 7.99 -11.58 -7.32
C GLU A 84 8.21 -10.59 -6.18
N ASP A 85 9.13 -9.65 -6.37
CA ASP A 85 9.43 -8.64 -5.36
C ASP A 85 8.24 -7.70 -5.12
N LEU A 86 7.56 -7.27 -6.19
CA LEU A 86 6.34 -6.47 -6.05
C LEU A 86 5.20 -7.26 -5.40
N TYR A 87 5.09 -8.57 -5.66
CA TYR A 87 4.13 -9.43 -5.00
C TYR A 87 4.41 -9.51 -3.50
N LYS A 88 5.66 -9.79 -3.10
CA LYS A 88 6.08 -9.81 -1.69
C LYS A 88 5.84 -8.46 -1.01
N LEU A 89 6.17 -7.35 -1.67
CA LEU A 89 5.91 -6.01 -1.13
C LEU A 89 4.41 -5.72 -0.98
N ARG A 90 3.57 -6.16 -1.92
CA ARG A 90 2.11 -6.05 -1.81
C ARG A 90 1.59 -6.88 -0.64
N GLN A 91 2.11 -8.09 -0.43
CA GLN A 91 1.76 -8.97 0.68
C GLN A 91 2.13 -8.33 2.03
N ILE A 92 3.40 -7.93 2.22
CA ILE A 92 3.86 -7.23 3.44
C ILE A 92 3.04 -5.95 3.70
N SER A 93 2.66 -5.21 2.65
CA SER A 93 1.83 -4.02 2.78
C SER A 93 0.41 -4.33 3.26
N GLN A 94 -0.18 -5.45 2.82
CA GLN A 94 -1.50 -5.90 3.28
C GLN A 94 -1.44 -6.39 4.73
N GLU A 95 -0.43 -7.17 5.10
CA GLU A 95 -0.18 -7.62 6.47
C GLU A 95 0.00 -6.43 7.41
N ALA A 96 0.90 -5.50 7.07
CA ALA A 96 1.14 -4.30 7.86
C ALA A 96 -0.13 -3.43 7.97
N ARG A 97 -0.92 -3.34 6.90
CA ARG A 97 -2.21 -2.63 6.93
C ARG A 97 -3.17 -3.29 7.93
N LEU A 98 -3.31 -4.62 7.92
CA LEU A 98 -4.15 -5.36 8.87
C LEU A 98 -3.72 -5.08 10.31
N LEU A 99 -2.42 -5.17 10.60
CA LEU A 99 -1.88 -4.90 11.93
C LEU A 99 -2.20 -3.46 12.37
N CYS A 100 -2.05 -2.49 11.48
CA CYS A 100 -2.31 -1.08 11.77
C CYS A 100 -3.79 -0.78 11.96
N THR A 101 -4.68 -1.38 11.15
CA THR A 101 -6.13 -1.14 11.24
C THR A 101 -6.73 -1.75 12.51
N HIS A 102 -6.20 -2.89 12.96
CA HIS A 102 -6.65 -3.57 14.18
C HIS A 102 -5.82 -3.23 15.42
N HIS A 103 -4.78 -2.39 15.28
CA HIS A 103 -3.86 -2.01 16.35
C HIS A 103 -3.21 -3.22 17.04
N ILE A 104 -2.76 -4.17 16.24
CA ILE A 104 -2.05 -5.36 16.69
C ILE A 104 -0.57 -5.01 16.77
N GLU A 105 -0.04 -4.97 18.00
CA GLU A 105 1.36 -4.65 18.29
C GLU A 105 2.14 -5.85 18.84
N THR A 106 1.45 -6.87 19.34
CA THR A 106 2.04 -8.08 19.94
C THR A 106 1.53 -9.36 19.28
N SER A 107 2.32 -10.43 19.36
CA SER A 107 1.92 -11.75 18.84
C SER A 107 0.69 -12.29 19.55
N GLU A 108 0.55 -12.08 20.86
CA GLU A 108 -0.65 -12.47 21.62
C GLU A 108 -1.91 -11.79 21.09
N GLN A 109 -1.83 -10.49 20.76
CA GLN A 109 -2.94 -9.77 20.13
C GLN A 109 -3.27 -10.34 18.76
N LEU A 110 -2.26 -10.75 17.97
CA LEU A 110 -2.43 -11.36 16.66
C LEU A 110 -3.19 -12.69 16.75
N PHE A 111 -2.73 -13.62 17.60
CA PHE A 111 -3.42 -14.89 17.80
C PHE A 111 -4.84 -14.70 18.33
N SER A 112 -5.04 -13.76 19.27
CA SER A 112 -6.38 -13.47 19.79
C SER A 112 -7.33 -12.92 18.71
N PHE A 113 -6.79 -12.15 17.74
CA PHE A 113 -7.55 -11.62 16.63
C PHE A 113 -7.87 -12.73 15.62
N GLN A 114 -6.88 -13.56 15.28
CA GLN A 114 -7.02 -14.71 14.38
C GLN A 114 -8.11 -15.67 14.89
N ASP A 115 -8.06 -16.07 16.16
CA ASP A 115 -9.06 -16.93 16.79
C ASP A 115 -10.47 -16.33 16.71
N LYS A 116 -10.60 -15.03 16.99
CA LYS A 116 -11.89 -14.33 16.91
C LYS A 116 -12.40 -14.31 15.46
N ALA A 117 -11.54 -13.99 14.51
CA ALA A 117 -11.87 -13.94 13.09
C ALA A 117 -12.31 -15.32 12.57
N GLN A 118 -11.59 -16.39 12.94
CA GLN A 118 -11.94 -17.78 12.62
C GLN A 118 -13.30 -18.17 13.21
N ARG A 119 -13.55 -17.89 14.49
CA ARG A 119 -14.86 -18.15 15.13
C ARG A 119 -16.01 -17.41 14.44
N ILE A 120 -15.79 -16.15 14.05
CA ILE A 120 -16.80 -15.38 13.31
C ILE A 120 -17.02 -16.01 11.93
N LEU A 121 -15.95 -16.38 11.22
CA LEU A 121 -16.00 -17.02 9.92
C LEU A 121 -16.83 -18.31 9.96
N GLU A 122 -16.59 -19.19 10.94
CA GLU A 122 -17.36 -20.42 11.14
C GLU A 122 -18.86 -20.13 11.35
N ARG A 123 -19.20 -19.17 12.22
CA ARG A 123 -20.59 -18.76 12.45
C ARG A 123 -21.25 -18.24 11.17
N ARG A 124 -20.53 -17.46 10.34
CA ARG A 124 -21.05 -16.95 9.06
C ARG A 124 -21.22 -18.08 8.03
N LEU A 125 -20.31 -19.04 7.99
CA LEU A 125 -20.43 -20.23 7.15
C LEU A 125 -21.65 -21.08 7.55
N GLN A 126 -21.87 -21.28 8.85
CA GLN A 126 -23.06 -21.97 9.37
C GLN A 126 -24.34 -21.21 9.01
N ALA A 127 -24.40 -19.89 9.24
CA ALA A 127 -25.55 -19.07 8.88
C ALA A 127 -25.88 -19.17 7.38
N ARG A 128 -24.87 -19.09 6.50
CA ARG A 128 -25.04 -19.26 5.06
C ARG A 128 -25.56 -20.67 4.71
N ARG A 129 -25.06 -21.71 5.39
CA ARG A 129 -25.55 -23.10 5.21
C ARG A 129 -27.02 -23.21 5.58
N HIS A 130 -27.46 -22.60 6.69
CA HIS A 130 -28.86 -22.56 7.09
C HIS A 130 -29.71 -21.83 6.04
N LEU A 131 -29.31 -20.64 5.58
CA LEU A 131 -30.05 -19.92 4.53
C LEU A 131 -30.18 -20.71 3.23
N ARG A 132 -29.10 -21.38 2.79
CA ARG A 132 -29.13 -22.27 1.61
C ARG A 132 -30.06 -23.47 1.81
N TYR A 133 -30.12 -24.03 3.02
CA TYR A 133 -31.07 -25.09 3.34
C TYR A 133 -32.51 -24.56 3.23
N GLN A 134 -32.77 -23.39 3.79
CA GLN A 134 -34.11 -22.83 3.74
C GLN A 134 -34.56 -22.44 2.31
N LEU A 135 -33.64 -22.10 1.39
CA LEU A 135 -33.97 -21.91 -0.03
C LEU A 135 -34.49 -23.18 -0.72
N ARG A 136 -34.08 -24.37 -0.24
CA ARG A 136 -34.55 -25.66 -0.78
C ARG A 136 -35.98 -26.01 -0.33
N ALA A 137 -36.52 -25.31 0.67
CA ALA A 137 -37.88 -25.55 1.15
C ALA A 137 -38.90 -25.17 0.06
N LYS A 138 -39.79 -26.12 -0.29
CA LYS A 138 -40.77 -25.96 -1.38
C LYS A 138 -41.86 -24.92 -1.08
N HIS A 139 -42.12 -24.63 0.20
CA HIS A 139 -43.24 -23.81 0.64
C HIS A 139 -42.97 -22.30 0.70
N ARG A 140 -41.76 -21.83 0.39
CA ARG A 140 -41.42 -20.40 0.45
C ARG A 140 -41.89 -19.62 -0.78
N SER A 141 -42.44 -18.43 -0.52
CA SER A 141 -42.83 -17.46 -1.54
C SER A 141 -41.61 -16.96 -2.34
N PRO A 142 -41.81 -16.46 -3.58
CA PRO A 142 -40.71 -15.94 -4.39
C PRO A 142 -40.03 -14.73 -3.75
N THR A 143 -40.80 -13.84 -3.12
CA THR A 143 -40.29 -12.67 -2.41
C THR A 143 -39.40 -13.07 -1.22
N GLU A 144 -39.80 -14.07 -0.43
CA GLU A 144 -38.94 -14.60 0.63
C GLU A 144 -37.64 -15.17 0.05
N LYS A 145 -37.70 -15.92 -1.06
CA LYS A 145 -36.51 -16.47 -1.73
C LYS A 145 -35.53 -15.37 -2.15
N GLU A 146 -36.02 -14.27 -2.70
CA GLU A 146 -35.20 -13.11 -3.07
C GLU A 146 -34.48 -12.51 -1.85
N THR A 147 -35.19 -12.27 -0.74
CA THR A 147 -34.55 -11.74 0.49
C THR A 147 -33.44 -12.64 1.03
N ILE A 148 -33.61 -13.97 0.93
CA ILE A 148 -32.59 -14.92 1.37
C ILE A 148 -31.39 -14.91 0.42
N HIS A 149 -31.60 -14.73 -0.87
CA HIS A 149 -30.52 -14.57 -1.83
C HIS A 149 -29.68 -13.33 -1.50
N GLU A 150 -30.31 -12.20 -1.19
CA GLU A 150 -29.62 -10.97 -0.76
C GLU A 150 -28.81 -11.20 0.53
N GLN A 151 -29.40 -11.85 1.54
CA GLN A 151 -28.70 -12.20 2.77
C GLN A 151 -27.48 -13.10 2.50
N ILE A 152 -27.60 -14.08 1.61
CA ILE A 152 -26.47 -14.94 1.20
C ILE A 152 -25.40 -14.12 0.49
N GLN A 153 -25.76 -13.15 -0.34
CA GLN A 153 -24.80 -12.27 -1.01
C GLN A 153 -24.00 -11.45 0.00
N HIS A 154 -24.68 -10.83 0.97
CA HIS A 154 -24.00 -10.10 2.05
C HIS A 154 -23.05 -11.02 2.84
N LEU A 155 -23.50 -12.21 3.21
CA LEU A 155 -22.66 -13.19 3.90
C LEU A 155 -21.46 -13.62 3.06
N ASN A 156 -21.57 -13.73 1.74
CA ASN A 156 -20.44 -14.09 0.89
C ASN A 156 -19.36 -13.00 0.90
N VAL A 157 -19.74 -11.72 0.90
CA VAL A 157 -18.79 -10.60 1.00
C VAL A 157 -18.08 -10.63 2.35
N ASP A 158 -18.82 -10.83 3.44
CA ASP A 158 -18.23 -10.92 4.78
C ASP A 158 -17.30 -12.12 4.92
N ILE A 159 -17.71 -13.30 4.42
CA ILE A 159 -16.90 -14.52 4.42
C ILE A 159 -15.62 -14.32 3.63
N TYR A 160 -15.70 -13.67 2.46
CA TYR A 160 -14.52 -13.39 1.65
C TYR A 160 -13.54 -12.47 2.39
N ARG A 161 -14.04 -11.40 2.99
CA ARG A 161 -13.21 -10.49 3.80
C ARG A 161 -12.54 -11.22 4.98
N LEU A 162 -13.32 -11.97 5.76
CA LEU A 162 -12.81 -12.71 6.93
C LEU A 162 -11.77 -13.76 6.54
N ARG A 163 -11.96 -14.46 5.42
CA ARG A 163 -10.96 -15.40 4.91
C ARG A 163 -9.64 -14.70 4.60
N LYS A 164 -9.69 -13.53 3.96
CA LYS A 164 -8.49 -12.75 3.66
C LYS A 164 -7.81 -12.24 4.93
N GLU A 165 -8.56 -11.80 5.92
CA GLU A 165 -7.99 -11.41 7.22
C GLU A 165 -7.31 -12.57 7.94
N VAL A 166 -7.91 -13.77 7.92
CA VAL A 166 -7.31 -14.97 8.53
C VAL A 166 -6.06 -15.42 7.78
N GLU A 167 -6.09 -15.47 6.44
CA GLU A 167 -4.94 -15.78 5.58
C GLU A 167 -3.77 -14.84 5.86
N LEU A 168 -4.03 -13.53 5.93
CA LEU A 168 -3.00 -12.54 6.29
C LEU A 168 -2.45 -12.75 7.72
N CYS A 169 -3.25 -13.25 8.66
CA CYS A 169 -2.73 -13.58 10.00
C CYS A 169 -1.86 -14.83 9.99
N GLU A 170 -2.19 -15.83 9.16
CA GLU A 170 -1.40 -17.06 8.99
C GLU A 170 -0.04 -16.78 8.35
N ASP A 171 0.02 -15.85 7.40
CA ASP A 171 1.29 -15.46 6.76
C ASP A 171 2.23 -14.68 7.70
N ILE A 172 1.69 -14.02 8.74
CA ILE A 172 2.45 -13.26 9.74
C ILE A 172 2.97 -14.15 10.89
N ALA A 173 2.21 -15.20 11.25
CA ALA A 173 2.41 -16.03 12.44
C ALA A 173 3.61 -16.99 12.31
#